data_AF-A0A9D0BVW2-F1
#
_entry.id   AF-A0A9D0BVW2-F1
#
_cell.length_a   1.000
_cell.length_b   1.000
_cell.length_c   1.000
_cell.angle_alpha   90.00
_cell.angle_beta   90.00
_cell.angle_gamma   90.00
#
_symmetry.space_group_name_H-M   'P 1'
#
loop_
_entity.id
_entity.type
_entity.pdbx_description
1 polymer ?
#
loop_
_entity_poly.entity_id
_entity_poly.type
_entity_poly.pdbx_seq_one_letter_code
_entity_poly.pdbx_strand_id
1 'polypeptide(L)'
;MKSFLKLKKNWFALLSILIAAAASWGVSLQFRQMLAREKLFPAPSLTQVLHLHDYHPALKGTHGDTKIYRFEGKEPGGKVLLLGGTHPNEPAGYMSAYLMIENVQVARGTLYIIPRANNSAFTHTDPQEGNPQFFTIRGKKGLRKFRYGSRDTNPIDQWPDPDIYLHYPSGQELAGNETRNLNRNYPGRPDGTFTEQVAYAIVKFIQSEKIDLAFDLHEASPEYPVVNAIVSSESSQDIATEAALELAFEDLHYSLEPSPYNFRGLSHREWENYTDALPILMETANPIQGRLRGKTDARLILTGWDKMYLKAAKLGVLSVPYDSSGLPLKVRVGRHIEAFQKIVEIFSRDHPDKAVRILNLPSYSELMEKGIEDFF
;
A
#
# COMPACT_ATOMS: atom_id res chain seq x y z
N MET A 1 36.49 49.47 -26.01
CA MET A 1 36.19 49.85 -24.61
C MET A 1 34.70 49.99 -24.25
N LYS A 2 33.80 50.50 -25.13
CA LYS A 2 32.36 50.64 -24.79
C LYS A 2 31.57 49.31 -24.68
N SER A 3 32.02 48.24 -25.35
CA SER A 3 31.42 46.88 -25.24
C SER A 3 31.71 46.22 -23.87
N PHE A 4 32.94 46.37 -23.36
CA PHE A 4 33.36 45.81 -22.07
C PHE A 4 32.63 46.41 -20.85
N LEU A 5 32.16 47.67 -20.92
CA LEU A 5 31.39 48.30 -19.84
C LEU A 5 29.92 47.85 -19.78
N LYS A 6 29.32 47.36 -20.88
CA LYS A 6 27.94 46.82 -20.87
C LYS A 6 27.84 45.44 -20.19
N LEU A 7 28.92 44.65 -20.21
CA LEU A 7 28.96 43.36 -19.52
C LEU A 7 28.94 43.50 -17.98
N LYS A 8 29.56 44.55 -17.42
CA LYS A 8 29.59 44.76 -15.96
C LYS A 8 28.22 45.03 -15.34
N LYS A 9 27.29 45.65 -16.08
CA LYS A 9 25.94 45.96 -15.59
C LYS A 9 24.97 44.76 -15.68
N ASN A 10 25.32 43.76 -16.48
CA ASN A 10 24.52 42.54 -16.68
C ASN A 10 25.08 41.33 -15.93
N TRP A 11 26.26 41.42 -15.31
CA TRP A 11 26.87 40.31 -14.58
C TRP A 11 25.99 39.82 -13.42
N PHE A 12 25.35 40.72 -12.68
CA PHE A 12 24.44 40.36 -11.60
C PHE A 12 23.19 39.63 -12.11
N ALA A 13 22.62 40.08 -13.23
CA ALA A 13 21.49 39.43 -13.89
C ALA A 13 21.88 38.04 -14.45
N LEU A 14 23.04 37.94 -15.12
CA LEU A 14 23.61 36.69 -15.59
C LEU A 14 23.86 35.71 -14.44
N LEU A 15 24.47 36.17 -13.34
CA LEU A 15 24.70 35.36 -12.15
C LEU A 15 23.39 34.89 -11.52
N SER A 16 22.38 35.76 -11.43
CA SER A 16 21.06 35.40 -10.90
C SER A 16 20.36 34.34 -11.77
N ILE A 17 20.44 34.47 -13.10
CA ILE A 17 19.92 33.47 -14.05
C ILE A 17 20.68 32.14 -13.89
N LEU A 18 22.00 32.18 -13.76
CA LEU A 18 22.82 30.98 -13.57
C LEU A 18 22.49 30.28 -12.24
N ILE A 19 22.30 31.03 -11.16
CA ILE A 19 21.87 30.49 -9.86
C ILE A 19 20.47 29.89 -9.97
N ALA A 20 19.52 30.59 -10.59
CA ALA A 20 18.16 30.07 -10.79
C ALA A 20 18.12 28.83 -11.68
N ALA A 21 18.96 28.77 -12.72
CA ALA A 21 19.11 27.61 -13.59
C ALA A 21 19.74 26.43 -12.84
N ALA A 22 20.80 26.67 -12.05
CA ALA A 22 21.43 25.64 -11.23
C ALA A 22 20.47 25.11 -10.15
N ALA A 23 19.70 26.00 -9.50
CA ALA A 23 18.67 25.62 -8.53
C ALA A 23 17.54 24.81 -9.21
N SER A 24 17.02 25.28 -10.33
CA SER A 24 16.00 24.57 -11.12
C SER A 24 16.50 23.20 -11.58
N TRP A 25 17.76 23.10 -12.01
CA TRP A 25 18.38 21.83 -12.39
C TRP A 25 18.51 20.89 -11.19
N GLY A 26 18.98 21.38 -10.04
CA GLY A 26 19.07 20.59 -8.81
C GLY A 26 17.71 20.08 -8.34
N VAL A 27 16.68 20.93 -8.33
CA VAL A 27 15.30 20.56 -8.01
C VAL A 27 14.76 19.55 -9.02
N SER A 28 15.06 19.72 -10.31
CA SER A 28 14.62 18.77 -11.36
C SER A 28 15.25 17.39 -11.18
N LEU A 29 16.52 17.30 -10.77
CA LEU A 29 17.16 16.04 -10.44
C LEU A 29 16.50 15.38 -9.22
N GLN A 30 16.21 16.16 -8.17
CA GLN A 30 15.49 15.65 -6.99
C GLN A 30 14.07 15.19 -7.34
N PHE A 31 13.34 15.94 -8.17
CA PHE A 31 12.02 15.58 -8.66
C PHE A 31 12.06 14.27 -9.46
N ARG A 32 13.04 14.10 -10.35
CA ARG A 32 13.23 12.83 -11.09
C ARG A 32 13.53 11.65 -10.17
N GLN A 33 14.19 11.86 -9.02
CA GLN A 33 14.39 10.79 -8.04
C GLN A 33 13.06 10.29 -7.46
N MET A 34 11.96 11.05 -7.55
CA MET A 34 10.63 10.61 -7.10
C MET A 34 10.06 9.48 -7.96
N LEU A 35 10.49 9.40 -9.23
CA LEU A 35 10.11 8.34 -10.18
C LEU A 35 10.91 7.03 -9.99
N ALA A 36 11.99 7.07 -9.22
CA ALA A 36 12.82 5.90 -8.98
C ALA A 36 12.03 4.83 -8.20
N ARG A 37 12.03 3.60 -8.72
CA ARG A 37 11.44 2.43 -8.06
C ARG A 37 12.44 1.82 -7.08
N GLU A 38 11.94 1.32 -5.96
CA GLU A 38 12.74 0.58 -5.00
C GLU A 38 13.35 -0.67 -5.64
N LYS A 39 14.60 -0.96 -5.30
CA LYS A 39 15.20 -2.25 -5.64
C LYS A 39 14.67 -3.29 -4.66
N LEU A 40 13.98 -4.29 -5.18
CA LEU A 40 13.57 -5.49 -4.45
C LEU A 40 14.57 -6.62 -4.73
N PHE A 41 14.70 -7.52 -3.77
CA PHE A 41 15.56 -8.71 -3.85
C PHE A 41 14.70 -9.97 -3.68
N PRO A 42 13.92 -10.37 -4.70
CA PRO A 42 12.97 -11.45 -4.57
C PRO A 42 13.61 -12.75 -4.08
N ALA A 43 12.85 -13.54 -3.32
CA ALA A 43 13.28 -14.84 -2.85
C ALA A 43 13.63 -15.76 -4.03
N PRO A 44 14.57 -16.71 -3.86
CA PRO A 44 14.94 -17.66 -4.92
C PRO A 44 13.78 -18.52 -5.44
N SER A 45 12.69 -18.60 -4.68
CA SER A 45 11.43 -19.28 -5.00
C SER A 45 10.57 -18.52 -6.02
N LEU A 46 10.92 -17.30 -6.41
CA LEU A 46 10.17 -16.50 -7.38
C LEU A 46 10.06 -17.26 -8.71
N THR A 47 8.82 -17.56 -9.11
CA THR A 47 8.54 -18.29 -10.35
C THR A 47 8.55 -17.36 -11.55
N GLN A 48 7.85 -16.23 -11.45
CA GLN A 48 7.67 -15.31 -12.57
C GLN A 48 7.37 -13.89 -12.08
N VAL A 49 7.76 -12.90 -12.89
CA VAL A 49 7.26 -11.52 -12.77
C VAL A 49 6.35 -11.26 -13.96
N LEU A 50 5.08 -10.98 -13.67
CA LEU A 50 4.09 -10.52 -14.63
C LEU A 50 3.94 -8.99 -14.52
N HIS A 51 3.20 -8.40 -15.45
CA HIS A 51 2.91 -6.97 -15.44
C HIS A 51 1.40 -6.72 -15.49
N LEU A 52 0.96 -5.63 -14.87
CA LEU A 52 -0.46 -5.28 -14.89
C LEU A 52 -0.94 -4.94 -16.31
N HIS A 53 -0.06 -4.41 -17.17
CA HIS A 53 -0.38 -4.19 -18.58
C HIS A 53 -0.63 -5.48 -19.38
N ASP A 54 -0.27 -6.67 -18.87
CA ASP A 54 -0.63 -7.94 -19.50
C ASP A 54 -2.16 -8.18 -19.47
N TYR A 55 -2.85 -7.52 -18.52
CA TYR A 55 -4.31 -7.60 -18.33
C TYR A 55 -5.05 -6.35 -18.82
N HIS A 56 -4.33 -5.25 -19.05
CA HIS A 56 -4.84 -4.04 -19.72
C HIS A 56 -3.71 -3.31 -20.47
N PRO A 57 -3.54 -3.55 -21.79
CA PRO A 57 -2.39 -3.03 -22.54
C PRO A 57 -2.22 -1.51 -22.53
N ALA A 58 -3.29 -0.74 -22.28
CA ALA A 58 -3.22 0.73 -22.22
C ALA A 58 -2.33 1.25 -21.07
N LEU A 59 -2.06 0.43 -20.04
CA LEU A 59 -1.16 0.81 -18.95
C LEU A 59 0.32 0.72 -19.35
N LYS A 60 0.68 0.04 -20.45
CA LYS A 60 2.07 -0.22 -20.80
C LYS A 60 2.86 1.07 -20.98
N GLY A 61 3.96 1.21 -20.22
CA GLY A 61 4.82 2.39 -20.25
C GLY A 61 4.29 3.59 -19.47
N THR A 62 3.13 3.48 -18.84
CA THR A 62 2.58 4.51 -17.95
C THR A 62 3.02 4.28 -16.50
N HIS A 63 2.74 5.24 -15.61
CA HIS A 63 2.94 5.05 -14.17
C HIS A 63 1.89 4.14 -13.51
N GLY A 64 0.84 3.70 -14.22
CA GLY A 64 -0.18 2.79 -13.73
C GLY A 64 0.24 1.33 -13.85
N ASP A 65 1.25 1.04 -14.68
CA ASP A 65 1.78 -0.31 -14.84
C ASP A 65 2.71 -0.71 -13.68
N THR A 66 2.36 -1.82 -13.05
CA THR A 66 3.04 -2.38 -11.88
C THR A 66 3.43 -3.83 -12.11
N LYS A 67 4.40 -4.30 -11.32
CA LYS A 67 4.86 -5.69 -11.35
C LYS A 67 3.98 -6.54 -10.45
N ILE A 68 3.69 -7.75 -10.90
CA ILE A 68 3.00 -8.79 -10.13
C ILE A 68 3.99 -9.94 -9.95
N TYR A 69 4.33 -10.25 -8.70
CA TYR A 69 5.29 -11.30 -8.37
C TYR A 69 4.55 -12.61 -8.12
N ARG A 70 4.83 -13.64 -8.91
CA ARG A 70 4.18 -14.96 -8.83
C ARG A 70 5.12 -15.97 -8.19
N PHE A 71 4.67 -16.60 -7.12
CA PHE A 71 5.33 -17.71 -6.43
C PHE A 71 4.41 -18.94 -6.52
N GLU A 72 4.84 -19.94 -7.26
CA GLU A 72 4.08 -21.18 -7.48
C GLU A 72 4.74 -22.34 -6.74
N GLY A 73 3.94 -23.06 -5.95
CA GLY A 73 4.34 -24.28 -5.28
C GLY A 73 4.45 -25.47 -6.22
N LYS A 74 5.14 -26.52 -5.78
CA LYS A 74 5.23 -27.77 -6.55
C LYS A 74 3.92 -28.55 -6.55
N GLU A 75 3.14 -28.41 -5.49
CA GLU A 75 1.83 -29.06 -5.35
C GLU A 75 0.72 -28.12 -5.80
N PRO A 76 -0.28 -28.61 -6.57
CA PRO A 76 -1.43 -27.80 -6.96
C PRO A 76 -2.28 -27.42 -5.74
N GLY A 77 -2.90 -26.25 -5.80
CA GLY A 77 -3.76 -25.70 -4.75
C GLY A 77 -4.40 -24.40 -5.20
N GLY A 78 -4.99 -23.66 -4.27
CA GLY A 78 -5.63 -22.38 -4.53
C GLY A 78 -4.64 -21.27 -4.87
N LYS A 79 -5.20 -20.13 -5.28
CA LYS A 79 -4.46 -18.94 -5.67
C LYS A 79 -4.80 -17.78 -4.77
N VAL A 80 -3.78 -17.21 -4.14
CA VAL A 80 -3.90 -16.07 -3.23
C VAL A 80 -3.29 -14.83 -3.86
N LEU A 81 -3.97 -13.68 -3.75
CA LEU A 81 -3.42 -12.37 -4.07
C LEU A 81 -3.18 -11.59 -2.78
N LEU A 82 -1.98 -11.02 -2.62
CA LEU A 82 -1.71 -9.98 -1.64
C LEU A 82 -1.37 -8.66 -2.35
N LEU A 83 -2.20 -7.66 -2.10
CA LEU A 83 -2.12 -6.33 -2.70
C LEU A 83 -1.70 -5.32 -1.62
N GLY A 84 -0.61 -4.61 -1.90
CA GLY A 84 -0.08 -3.55 -1.06
C GLY A 84 0.21 -2.29 -1.88
N GLY A 85 0.28 -1.15 -1.20
CA GLY A 85 0.56 0.12 -1.87
C GLY A 85 -0.61 0.62 -2.72
N THR A 86 -1.85 0.31 -2.29
CA THR A 86 -3.05 1.03 -2.71
C THR A 86 -2.90 2.51 -2.37
N HIS A 87 -2.44 2.79 -1.15
CA HIS A 87 -2.02 4.13 -0.72
C HIS A 87 -0.55 4.11 -0.23
N PRO A 88 0.38 4.65 -1.02
CA PRO A 88 1.81 4.73 -0.66
C PRO A 88 2.18 5.58 0.57
N ASN A 89 1.23 6.31 1.15
CA ASN A 89 1.35 6.95 2.47
C ASN A 89 0.99 5.99 3.64
N GLU A 90 0.76 4.71 3.33
CA GLU A 90 0.49 3.61 4.28
C GLU A 90 1.62 2.55 4.23
N PRO A 91 2.80 2.85 4.82
CA PRO A 91 3.99 2.02 4.76
C PRO A 91 3.81 0.55 5.13
N ALA A 92 3.04 0.22 6.16
CA ALA A 92 3.00 -1.17 6.61
C ALA A 92 2.40 -2.12 5.56
N GLY A 93 1.44 -1.64 4.74
CA GLY A 93 0.84 -2.43 3.67
C GLY A 93 1.86 -2.86 2.62
N TYR A 94 2.50 -1.91 1.92
CA TYR A 94 3.49 -2.28 0.90
C TYR A 94 4.81 -2.82 1.47
N MET A 95 5.19 -2.45 2.69
CA MET A 95 6.38 -3.03 3.32
C MET A 95 6.15 -4.50 3.69
N SER A 96 4.93 -4.91 4.06
CA SER A 96 4.58 -6.32 4.22
C SER A 96 4.71 -7.07 2.89
N ALA A 97 4.21 -6.48 1.80
CA ALA A 97 4.36 -7.04 0.45
C ALA A 97 5.84 -7.16 0.03
N TYR A 98 6.67 -6.15 0.31
CA TYR A 98 8.12 -6.21 0.04
C TYR A 98 8.81 -7.29 0.88
N LEU A 99 8.50 -7.38 2.18
CA LEU A 99 9.06 -8.42 3.05
C LEU A 99 8.72 -9.82 2.52
N MET A 100 7.45 -10.04 2.16
CA MET A 100 7.01 -11.32 1.60
C MET A 100 7.73 -11.65 0.28
N ILE A 101 7.81 -10.70 -0.67
CA ILE A 101 8.52 -10.91 -1.94
C ILE A 101 9.97 -11.38 -1.72
N GLU A 102 10.64 -10.89 -0.68
CA GLU A 102 12.05 -11.17 -0.44
C GLU A 102 12.31 -12.43 0.39
N ASN A 103 11.29 -13.03 1.00
CA ASN A 103 11.46 -14.15 1.95
C ASN A 103 10.57 -15.37 1.67
N VAL A 104 9.45 -15.20 0.98
CA VAL A 104 8.42 -16.24 0.87
C VAL A 104 8.88 -17.46 0.08
N GLN A 105 8.37 -18.64 0.46
CA GLN A 105 8.38 -19.82 -0.38
C GLN A 105 6.98 -20.44 -0.39
N VAL A 106 6.47 -20.80 -1.56
CA VAL A 106 5.19 -21.52 -1.67
C VAL A 106 5.49 -23.00 -1.88
N ALA A 107 4.88 -23.85 -1.06
CA ALA A 107 4.97 -25.31 -1.19
C ALA A 107 3.79 -25.88 -2.00
N ARG A 108 2.58 -25.37 -1.73
CA ARG A 108 1.33 -25.76 -2.37
C ARG A 108 0.51 -24.53 -2.76
N GLY A 109 -0.10 -24.55 -3.95
CA GLY A 109 -0.87 -23.43 -4.49
C GLY A 109 -0.02 -22.34 -5.14
N THR A 110 -0.58 -21.15 -5.32
CA THR A 110 0.14 -19.99 -5.88
C THR A 110 -0.12 -18.73 -5.07
N LEU A 111 0.92 -17.94 -4.84
CA LEU A 111 0.83 -16.60 -4.27
C LEU A 111 1.23 -15.56 -5.31
N TYR A 112 0.35 -14.59 -5.52
CA TYR A 112 0.61 -13.38 -6.30
C TYR A 112 0.77 -12.19 -5.36
N ILE A 113 1.78 -11.37 -5.57
CA ILE A 113 2.02 -10.17 -4.77
C ILE A 113 2.12 -8.95 -5.68
N ILE A 114 1.26 -7.94 -5.44
CA ILE A 114 1.32 -6.62 -6.08
C ILE A 114 1.74 -5.62 -5.00
N PRO A 115 3.02 -5.21 -4.93
CA PRO A 115 3.47 -4.37 -3.83
C PRO A 115 3.29 -2.87 -4.07
N ARG A 116 2.94 -2.48 -5.30
CA ARG A 116 2.64 -1.09 -5.69
C ARG A 116 1.37 -1.07 -6.52
N ALA A 117 0.23 -1.28 -5.88
CA ALA A 117 -1.07 -1.32 -6.57
C ALA A 117 -1.36 0.01 -7.29
N ASN A 118 -1.21 1.13 -6.60
CA ASN A 118 -1.21 2.45 -7.22
C ASN A 118 0.23 2.93 -7.46
N ASN A 119 0.86 2.43 -8.52
CA ASN A 119 2.25 2.76 -8.83
C ASN A 119 2.47 4.26 -9.13
N SER A 120 1.44 4.99 -9.57
CA SER A 120 1.48 6.44 -9.77
C SER A 120 1.56 7.21 -8.45
N ALA A 121 0.80 6.81 -7.43
CA ALA A 121 0.79 7.47 -6.12
C ALA A 121 2.14 7.43 -5.39
N PHE A 122 3.06 6.52 -5.76
CA PHE A 122 4.44 6.52 -5.23
C PHE A 122 5.32 7.64 -5.82
N THR A 123 4.88 8.31 -6.87
CA THR A 123 5.69 9.33 -7.56
C THR A 123 5.55 10.73 -6.98
N HIS A 124 4.70 10.91 -5.95
CA HIS A 124 4.55 12.17 -5.23
C HIS A 124 4.13 11.96 -3.78
N THR A 125 4.03 13.06 -3.03
CA THR A 125 3.43 13.12 -1.70
C THR A 125 2.33 14.17 -1.69
N ASP A 126 1.45 14.12 -0.70
CA ASP A 126 0.39 15.12 -0.55
C ASP A 126 0.98 16.52 -0.29
N PRO A 127 0.51 17.56 -1.00
CA PRO A 127 0.97 18.91 -0.78
C PRO A 127 0.53 19.40 0.61
N GLN A 128 1.32 20.30 1.21
CA GLN A 128 1.02 20.97 2.49
C GLN A 128 1.04 20.08 3.75
N GLU A 129 1.25 18.77 3.64
CA GLU A 129 1.31 17.86 4.79
C GLU A 129 2.70 17.78 5.47
N GLY A 130 3.73 18.34 4.83
CA GLY A 130 5.12 18.25 5.31
C GLY A 130 5.67 16.82 5.32
N ASN A 131 5.10 15.93 4.51
CA ASN A 131 5.47 14.52 4.45
C ASN A 131 6.95 14.34 4.06
N PRO A 132 7.67 13.39 4.69
CA PRO A 132 8.97 12.98 4.19
C PRO A 132 8.79 12.35 2.80
N GLN A 133 9.73 12.58 1.88
CA GLN A 133 9.70 11.89 0.57
C GLN A 133 10.11 10.41 0.69
N PHE A 134 10.84 10.07 1.75
CA PHE A 134 11.44 8.76 1.94
C PHE A 134 11.70 8.47 3.42
N PHE A 135 11.83 7.19 3.74
CA PHE A 135 12.42 6.68 4.96
C PHE A 135 13.46 5.62 4.63
N THR A 136 14.26 5.23 5.62
CA THR A 136 15.41 4.36 5.41
C THR A 136 15.41 3.25 6.45
N ILE A 137 15.64 2.02 6.00
CA ILE A 137 15.81 0.85 6.85
C ILE A 137 17.22 0.31 6.59
N ARG A 138 17.94 -0.02 7.67
CA ARG A 138 19.25 -0.68 7.59
C ARG A 138 19.03 -2.17 7.83
N GLY A 139 18.85 -2.91 6.74
CA GLY A 139 18.70 -4.36 6.78
C GLY A 139 20.03 -5.09 6.56
N LYS A 140 19.97 -6.43 6.48
CA LYS A 140 21.12 -7.29 6.16
C LYS A 140 21.67 -7.02 4.77
N LYS A 141 20.82 -6.63 3.81
CA LYS A 141 21.23 -6.26 2.44
C LYS A 141 21.75 -4.82 2.33
N GLY A 142 21.94 -4.13 3.46
CA GLY A 142 22.50 -2.80 3.56
C GLY A 142 21.46 -1.71 3.82
N LEU A 143 21.88 -0.46 3.63
CA LEU A 143 21.03 0.71 3.83
C LEU A 143 20.11 0.91 2.62
N ARG A 144 18.80 0.74 2.82
CA ARG A 144 17.79 0.83 1.75
C ARG A 144 16.82 1.98 2.03
N LYS A 145 16.52 2.72 0.96
CA LYS A 145 15.64 3.89 0.98
C LYS A 145 14.31 3.52 0.33
N PHE A 146 13.22 3.80 1.02
CA PHE A 146 11.85 3.47 0.60
C PHE A 146 11.06 4.76 0.44
N ARG A 147 10.23 4.81 -0.60
CA ARG A 147 9.33 5.93 -0.87
C ARG A 147 8.22 6.00 0.18
N TYR A 148 7.98 7.19 0.68
CA TYR A 148 6.67 7.54 1.24
C TYR A 148 5.93 8.35 0.18
N GLY A 149 4.77 7.88 -0.24
CA GLY A 149 4.02 8.48 -1.36
C GLY A 149 2.77 9.23 -0.92
N SER A 150 1.78 9.28 -1.81
CA SER A 150 0.47 9.91 -1.58
C SER A 150 -0.61 8.87 -1.34
N ARG A 151 -1.78 9.31 -0.89
CA ARG A 151 -3.00 8.50 -0.93
C ARG A 151 -3.52 8.30 -2.36
N ASP A 152 -3.34 9.31 -3.21
CA ASP A 152 -4.01 9.38 -4.50
C ASP A 152 -3.03 9.20 -5.65
N THR A 153 -3.53 8.79 -6.81
CA THR A 153 -2.82 8.87 -8.10
C THR A 153 -2.28 10.28 -8.31
N ASN A 154 -1.09 10.37 -8.90
CA ASN A 154 -0.42 11.64 -9.14
C ASN A 154 -1.25 12.53 -10.09
N PRO A 155 -1.54 13.79 -9.71
CA PRO A 155 -2.23 14.74 -10.59
C PRO A 155 -1.56 14.96 -11.95
N ILE A 156 -0.26 14.66 -12.08
CA ILE A 156 0.43 14.70 -13.38
C ILE A 156 -0.07 13.60 -14.33
N ASP A 157 -0.45 12.44 -13.80
CA ASP A 157 -0.97 11.32 -14.58
C ASP A 157 -2.49 11.41 -14.77
N GLN A 158 -3.19 12.07 -13.84
CA GLN A 158 -4.65 12.24 -13.89
C GLN A 158 -5.06 13.64 -13.41
N TRP A 159 -5.52 14.47 -14.35
CA TRP A 159 -6.11 15.80 -14.10
C TRP A 159 -7.04 16.17 -15.26
N PRO A 160 -8.10 16.97 -15.04
CA PRO A 160 -8.58 17.54 -13.77
C PRO A 160 -9.41 16.56 -12.93
N ASP A 161 -9.47 16.83 -11.63
CA ASP A 161 -10.49 16.23 -10.76
C ASP A 161 -11.84 16.91 -11.04
N PRO A 162 -12.94 16.16 -11.21
CA PRO A 162 -14.28 16.75 -11.34
C PRO A 162 -14.71 17.37 -10.00
N ASP A 163 -15.78 18.17 -9.98
CA ASP A 163 -16.34 18.66 -8.70
C ASP A 163 -16.96 17.51 -7.88
N ILE A 164 -17.65 16.61 -8.57
CA ILE A 164 -18.26 15.39 -8.03
C ILE A 164 -17.78 14.22 -8.88
N TYR A 165 -17.23 13.20 -8.22
CA TYR A 165 -16.92 11.94 -8.86
C TYR A 165 -18.15 11.03 -8.78
N LEU A 166 -18.65 10.60 -9.93
CA LEU A 166 -19.69 9.57 -10.02
C LEU A 166 -19.02 8.22 -10.20
N HIS A 167 -19.04 7.43 -9.14
CA HIS A 167 -18.43 6.11 -9.12
C HIS A 167 -19.01 5.19 -10.21
N TYR A 168 -18.16 4.58 -11.03
CA TYR A 168 -18.60 3.56 -12.00
C TYR A 168 -18.62 2.15 -11.38
N PRO A 169 -19.67 1.33 -11.58
CA PRO A 169 -20.90 1.64 -12.33
C PRO A 169 -22.06 2.10 -11.44
N SER A 170 -21.87 2.25 -10.12
CA SER A 170 -22.99 2.47 -9.19
C SER A 170 -23.64 3.85 -9.29
N GLY A 171 -22.94 4.85 -9.84
CA GLY A 171 -23.36 6.25 -9.82
C GLY A 171 -23.27 6.91 -8.44
N GLN A 172 -22.65 6.26 -7.45
CA GLN A 172 -22.47 6.84 -6.11
C GLN A 172 -21.67 8.15 -6.22
N GLU A 173 -22.20 9.21 -5.62
CA GLU A 173 -21.53 10.51 -5.53
C GLU A 173 -20.43 10.46 -4.48
N LEU A 174 -19.23 10.86 -4.90
CA LEU A 174 -18.04 11.00 -4.06
C LEU A 174 -17.43 12.38 -4.29
N ALA A 175 -16.59 12.81 -3.33
CA ALA A 175 -15.80 14.02 -3.52
C ALA A 175 -14.94 13.89 -4.79
N GLY A 176 -14.82 14.97 -5.55
CA GLY A 176 -14.12 15.01 -6.82
C GLY A 176 -12.76 14.33 -6.84
N ASN A 177 -11.94 14.60 -5.82
CA ASN A 177 -10.59 14.06 -5.68
C ASN A 177 -10.55 12.54 -5.51
N GLU A 178 -11.64 11.89 -5.08
CA GLU A 178 -11.71 10.43 -4.94
C GLU A 178 -11.60 9.71 -6.29
N THR A 179 -11.74 10.42 -7.42
CA THR A 179 -11.44 9.86 -8.74
C THR A 179 -9.98 9.42 -8.89
N ARG A 180 -9.06 9.91 -8.04
CA ARG A 180 -7.65 9.50 -7.99
C ARG A 180 -7.35 8.49 -6.89
N ASN A 181 -8.29 8.19 -6.00
CA ASN A 181 -8.11 7.20 -4.94
C ASN A 181 -8.40 5.79 -5.47
N LEU A 182 -7.39 4.93 -5.60
CA LEU A 182 -7.56 3.58 -6.15
C LEU A 182 -8.64 2.78 -5.39
N ASN A 183 -8.71 2.91 -4.06
CA ASN A 183 -9.73 2.29 -3.23
C ASN A 183 -11.07 3.06 -3.23
N ARG A 184 -11.38 3.79 -4.30
CA ARG A 184 -12.71 4.31 -4.64
C ARG A 184 -13.09 4.08 -6.10
N ASN A 185 -12.22 3.42 -6.87
CA ASN A 185 -12.36 3.30 -8.31
C ASN A 185 -12.55 1.84 -8.76
N TYR A 186 -12.69 0.87 -7.85
CA TYR A 186 -13.06 -0.50 -8.23
C TYR A 186 -14.55 -0.60 -8.61
N PRO A 187 -14.97 -1.45 -9.56
CA PRO A 187 -14.14 -2.37 -10.33
C PRO A 187 -13.35 -1.68 -11.45
N GLY A 188 -13.59 -0.39 -11.69
CA GLY A 188 -12.97 0.37 -12.77
C GLY A 188 -13.57 0.03 -14.13
N ARG A 189 -13.05 0.68 -15.16
CA ARG A 189 -13.45 0.45 -16.56
C ARG A 189 -12.29 0.73 -17.53
N PRO A 190 -12.23 0.05 -18.69
CA PRO A 190 -11.07 0.11 -19.59
C PRO A 190 -10.90 1.46 -20.28
N ASP A 191 -11.97 2.23 -20.42
CA ASP A 191 -12.05 3.55 -21.06
C ASP A 191 -12.27 4.70 -20.06
N GLY A 192 -12.06 4.43 -18.77
CA GLY A 192 -12.25 5.38 -17.67
C GLY A 192 -11.08 6.31 -17.43
N THR A 193 -11.12 6.99 -16.28
CA THR A 193 -9.97 7.75 -15.78
C THR A 193 -8.76 6.84 -15.60
N PHE A 194 -7.58 7.43 -15.49
CA PHE A 194 -6.34 6.67 -15.33
C PHE A 194 -6.40 5.69 -14.14
N THR A 195 -6.97 6.12 -13.01
CA THR A 195 -7.14 5.30 -11.81
C THR A 195 -8.21 4.22 -12.01
N GLU A 196 -9.32 4.52 -12.71
CA GLU A 196 -10.32 3.50 -13.11
C GLU A 196 -9.70 2.40 -14.00
N GLN A 197 -8.76 2.76 -14.87
CA GLN A 197 -8.05 1.79 -15.72
C GLN A 197 -7.10 0.89 -14.93
N VAL A 198 -6.45 1.41 -13.88
CA VAL A 198 -5.64 0.61 -12.95
C VAL A 198 -6.52 -0.36 -12.17
N ALA A 199 -7.65 0.12 -11.61
CA ALA A 199 -8.61 -0.72 -10.90
C ALA A 199 -9.18 -1.82 -11.81
N TYR A 200 -9.55 -1.47 -13.04
CA TYR A 200 -10.00 -2.42 -14.06
C TYR A 200 -8.97 -3.51 -14.34
N ALA A 201 -7.70 -3.13 -14.51
CA ALA A 201 -6.63 -4.09 -14.78
C ALA A 201 -6.42 -5.06 -13.61
N ILE A 202 -6.54 -4.59 -12.36
CA ILE A 202 -6.46 -5.44 -11.16
C ILE A 202 -7.64 -6.42 -11.12
N VAL A 203 -8.87 -5.95 -11.38
CA VAL A 203 -10.05 -6.84 -11.47
C VAL A 203 -9.88 -7.87 -12.58
N LYS A 204 -9.39 -7.47 -13.75
CA LYS A 204 -9.12 -8.39 -14.87
C LYS A 204 -8.03 -9.40 -14.55
N PHE A 205 -7.01 -8.99 -13.82
CA PHE A 205 -6.00 -9.89 -13.27
C PHE A 205 -6.63 -10.93 -12.34
N ILE A 206 -7.43 -10.51 -11.36
CA ILE A 206 -8.11 -11.40 -10.40
C ILE A 206 -8.97 -12.42 -11.13
N GLN A 207 -9.78 -11.97 -12.10
CA GLN A 207 -10.63 -12.84 -12.95
C GLN A 207 -9.81 -13.82 -13.81
N SER A 208 -8.75 -13.34 -14.47
CA SER A 208 -7.99 -14.14 -15.43
C SER A 208 -7.15 -15.21 -14.74
N GLU A 209 -6.53 -14.85 -13.61
CA GLU A 209 -5.76 -15.80 -12.82
C GLU A 209 -6.66 -16.70 -11.96
N LYS A 210 -7.95 -16.39 -11.82
CA LYS A 210 -8.90 -17.11 -10.97
C LYS A 210 -8.41 -17.15 -9.52
N ILE A 211 -8.15 -15.97 -8.96
CA ILE A 211 -7.75 -15.83 -7.56
C ILE A 211 -8.90 -16.30 -6.67
N ASP A 212 -8.59 -17.13 -5.67
CA ASP A 212 -9.57 -17.67 -4.73
C ASP A 212 -9.70 -16.78 -3.48
N LEU A 213 -8.61 -16.15 -3.06
CA LEU A 213 -8.53 -15.31 -1.86
C LEU A 213 -7.68 -14.08 -2.14
N ALA A 214 -8.20 -12.88 -1.89
CA ALA A 214 -7.54 -11.62 -2.23
C ALA A 214 -7.47 -10.67 -1.02
N PHE A 215 -6.28 -10.17 -0.74
CA PHE A 215 -6.00 -9.25 0.37
C PHE A 215 -5.64 -7.86 -0.15
N ASP A 216 -6.20 -6.81 0.45
CA ASP A 216 -5.79 -5.42 0.27
C ASP A 216 -5.31 -4.85 1.62
N LEU A 217 -4.02 -4.52 1.72
CA LEU A 217 -3.40 -4.09 2.97
C LEU A 217 -3.38 -2.56 3.08
N HIS A 218 -4.07 -2.05 4.09
CA HIS A 218 -4.23 -0.62 4.38
C HIS A 218 -3.75 -0.27 5.79
N GLU A 219 -3.64 1.03 6.02
CA GLU A 219 -3.49 1.59 7.34
C GLU A 219 -4.43 2.77 7.56
N ALA A 220 -4.80 3.02 8.82
CA ALA A 220 -5.66 4.14 9.19
C ALA A 220 -5.06 4.93 10.37
N SER A 221 -5.55 6.15 10.59
CA SER A 221 -5.11 6.95 11.74
C SER A 221 -5.57 6.34 13.08
N PRO A 222 -4.80 6.50 14.18
CA PRO A 222 -5.18 5.95 15.49
C PRO A 222 -6.52 6.44 16.04
N GLU A 223 -6.99 7.61 15.61
CA GLU A 223 -8.30 8.18 15.96
C GLU A 223 -9.45 7.74 15.06
N TYR A 224 -9.19 6.99 13.98
CA TYR A 224 -10.26 6.51 13.10
C TYR A 224 -10.94 5.27 13.70
N PRO A 225 -12.27 5.09 13.61
CA PRO A 225 -12.94 3.94 14.22
C PRO A 225 -12.58 2.59 13.58
N VAL A 226 -12.43 2.57 12.25
CA VAL A 226 -12.12 1.36 11.47
C VAL A 226 -10.60 1.25 11.33
N VAL A 227 -9.95 0.72 12.36
CA VAL A 227 -8.49 0.59 12.45
C VAL A 227 -8.14 -0.63 13.29
N ASN A 228 -7.00 -1.26 13.04
CA ASN A 228 -6.70 -2.59 13.58
C ASN A 228 -7.87 -3.55 13.29
N ALA A 229 -8.29 -3.58 12.04
CA ALA A 229 -9.54 -4.21 11.63
C ALA A 229 -9.32 -5.19 10.48
N ILE A 230 -10.17 -6.21 10.42
CA ILE A 230 -10.38 -7.06 9.25
C ILE A 230 -11.74 -6.70 8.68
N VAL A 231 -11.74 -6.17 7.45
CA VAL A 231 -12.94 -5.84 6.71
C VAL A 231 -13.22 -6.97 5.72
N SER A 232 -14.41 -7.56 5.82
CA SER A 232 -14.84 -8.70 5.01
C SER A 232 -16.19 -8.45 4.37
N SER A 233 -16.39 -9.03 3.18
CA SER A 233 -17.71 -9.15 2.56
C SER A 233 -18.46 -10.34 3.12
N GLU A 234 -19.70 -10.52 2.66
CA GLU A 234 -20.55 -11.64 3.03
C GLU A 234 -19.89 -12.99 2.74
N SER A 235 -19.16 -13.14 1.62
CA SER A 235 -18.50 -14.40 1.26
C SER A 235 -17.27 -14.73 2.12
N SER A 236 -16.57 -13.72 2.64
CA SER A 236 -15.32 -13.90 3.40
C SER A 236 -15.50 -13.73 4.91
N GLN A 237 -16.72 -13.42 5.37
CA GLN A 237 -17.04 -13.12 6.77
C GLN A 237 -16.71 -14.27 7.73
N ASP A 238 -16.99 -15.52 7.35
CA ASP A 238 -16.75 -16.67 8.22
C ASP A 238 -15.25 -16.85 8.49
N ILE A 239 -14.43 -16.81 7.44
CA ILE A 239 -12.97 -16.90 7.54
C ILE A 239 -12.41 -15.71 8.34
N ALA A 240 -12.90 -14.50 8.09
CA ALA A 240 -12.47 -13.31 8.83
C ALA A 240 -12.80 -13.40 10.32
N THR A 241 -14.00 -13.89 10.66
CA THR A 241 -14.47 -14.02 12.04
C THR A 241 -13.64 -15.03 12.81
N GLU A 242 -13.38 -16.18 12.21
CA GLU A 242 -12.53 -17.20 12.82
C GLU A 242 -11.09 -16.71 12.98
N ALA A 243 -10.53 -16.03 11.97
CA ALA A 243 -9.20 -15.45 12.06
C ALA A 243 -9.08 -14.44 13.21
N ALA A 244 -10.05 -13.53 13.36
CA ALA A 244 -10.04 -12.57 14.46
C ALA A 244 -10.11 -13.25 15.83
N LEU A 245 -10.85 -14.36 15.95
CA LEU A 245 -10.92 -15.15 17.18
C LEU A 245 -9.59 -15.85 17.48
N GLU A 246 -8.99 -16.52 16.49
CA GLU A 246 -7.69 -17.19 16.65
C GLU A 246 -6.58 -16.18 17.00
N LEU A 247 -6.52 -15.05 16.30
CA LEU A 247 -5.55 -13.98 16.55
C LEU A 247 -5.71 -13.35 17.94
N ALA A 248 -6.94 -13.28 18.47
CA ALA A 248 -7.17 -12.77 19.83
C ALA A 248 -6.54 -13.68 20.91
N PHE A 249 -6.46 -15.00 20.69
CA PHE A 249 -5.72 -15.90 21.59
C PHE A 249 -4.20 -15.65 21.58
N GLU A 250 -3.70 -15.01 20.53
CA GLU A 250 -2.31 -14.57 20.37
C GLU A 250 -2.10 -13.09 20.78
N ASP A 251 -3.08 -12.48 21.47
CA ASP A 251 -3.11 -11.06 21.88
C ASP A 251 -3.12 -10.06 20.69
N LEU A 252 -3.42 -10.55 19.50
CA LEU A 252 -3.58 -9.75 18.29
C LEU A 252 -5.07 -9.47 18.04
N HIS A 253 -5.59 -8.48 18.75
CA HIS A 253 -6.99 -8.09 18.66
C HIS A 253 -7.29 -7.34 17.36
N TYR A 254 -8.24 -7.83 16.56
CA TYR A 254 -8.79 -7.13 15.39
C TYR A 254 -10.28 -6.86 15.55
N SER A 255 -10.71 -5.66 15.21
CA SER A 255 -12.13 -5.38 15.00
C SER A 255 -12.60 -6.07 13.73
N LEU A 256 -13.78 -6.68 13.78
CA LEU A 256 -14.45 -7.22 12.60
C LEU A 256 -15.38 -6.17 12.04
N GLU A 257 -15.16 -5.79 10.78
CA GLU A 257 -15.89 -4.72 10.13
C GLU A 257 -16.59 -5.25 8.88
N PRO A 258 -17.91 -5.09 8.75
CA PRO A 258 -18.60 -5.53 7.55
C PRO A 258 -18.27 -4.59 6.39
N SER A 259 -18.07 -5.15 5.21
CA SER A 259 -18.13 -4.42 3.95
C SER A 259 -19.58 -3.94 3.75
N PRO A 260 -19.91 -2.65 3.71
CA PRO A 260 -21.31 -2.24 3.50
C PRO A 260 -21.71 -2.38 2.03
N TYR A 261 -22.89 -2.93 1.74
CA TYR A 261 -23.36 -3.14 0.36
C TYR A 261 -23.47 -1.83 -0.44
N ASN A 262 -23.94 -0.77 0.20
CA ASN A 262 -24.15 0.54 -0.43
C ASN A 262 -22.88 1.40 -0.50
N PHE A 263 -21.73 0.91 0.00
CA PHE A 263 -20.49 1.67 -0.01
C PHE A 263 -19.55 1.13 -1.09
N ARG A 264 -19.67 1.72 -2.28
CA ARG A 264 -19.08 1.26 -3.54
C ARG A 264 -17.68 1.85 -3.77
N GLY A 265 -16.92 1.22 -4.67
CA GLY A 265 -15.56 1.66 -5.04
C GLY A 265 -14.42 1.01 -4.27
N LEU A 266 -14.74 0.25 -3.21
CA LEU A 266 -13.77 -0.40 -2.32
C LEU A 266 -13.36 -1.77 -2.86
N SER A 267 -12.09 -2.15 -2.69
CA SER A 267 -11.58 -3.49 -3.06
C SER A 267 -12.45 -4.60 -2.47
N HIS A 268 -12.69 -4.58 -1.17
CA HIS A 268 -13.45 -5.64 -0.49
C HIS A 268 -14.94 -5.72 -0.88
N ARG A 269 -15.53 -4.66 -1.44
CA ARG A 269 -16.92 -4.68 -1.93
C ARG A 269 -16.98 -5.03 -3.41
N GLU A 270 -16.05 -4.54 -4.21
CA GLU A 270 -16.12 -4.65 -5.66
C GLU A 270 -15.43 -5.93 -6.15
N TRP A 271 -14.45 -6.46 -5.43
CA TRP A 271 -13.92 -7.79 -5.73
C TRP A 271 -14.97 -8.87 -5.47
N GLU A 272 -15.76 -8.74 -4.40
CA GLU A 272 -16.94 -9.59 -4.14
C GLU A 272 -17.92 -9.56 -5.33
N ASN A 273 -18.25 -8.36 -5.82
CA ASN A 273 -19.31 -8.19 -6.80
C ASN A 273 -18.88 -8.55 -8.24
N TYR A 274 -17.59 -8.50 -8.54
CA TYR A 274 -17.07 -8.62 -9.92
C TYR A 274 -16.11 -9.79 -10.12
N THR A 275 -15.78 -10.56 -9.08
CA THR A 275 -14.85 -11.69 -9.16
C THR A 275 -15.33 -12.84 -8.27
N ASP A 276 -14.73 -14.02 -8.42
CA ASP A 276 -15.01 -15.18 -7.55
C ASP A 276 -14.07 -15.24 -6.33
N ALA A 277 -13.21 -14.23 -6.14
CA ALA A 277 -12.24 -14.21 -5.05
C ALA A 277 -12.93 -13.80 -3.74
N LEU A 278 -12.63 -14.51 -2.65
CA LEU A 278 -12.97 -14.09 -1.29
C LEU A 278 -12.13 -12.86 -0.93
N PRO A 279 -12.73 -11.68 -0.70
CA PRO A 279 -11.94 -10.48 -0.51
C PRO A 279 -11.78 -10.13 0.98
N ILE A 280 -10.58 -9.72 1.36
CA ILE A 280 -10.23 -9.29 2.70
C ILE A 280 -9.49 -7.96 2.59
N LEU A 281 -9.91 -6.95 3.35
CA LEU A 281 -9.09 -5.76 3.60
C LEU A 281 -8.63 -5.78 5.05
N MET A 282 -7.36 -5.45 5.29
CA MET A 282 -6.81 -5.35 6.64
C MET A 282 -6.28 -3.95 6.91
N GLU A 283 -6.60 -3.42 8.09
CA GLU A 283 -6.16 -2.11 8.55
C GLU A 283 -5.22 -2.24 9.76
N THR A 284 -4.13 -1.47 9.78
CA THR A 284 -3.34 -1.25 11.00
C THR A 284 -3.22 0.23 11.35
N ALA A 285 -3.06 0.53 12.64
CA ALA A 285 -2.98 1.91 13.10
C ALA A 285 -1.64 2.58 12.76
N ASN A 286 -1.68 3.66 11.98
CA ASN A 286 -0.53 4.43 11.53
C ASN A 286 -0.57 5.89 12.04
N PRO A 287 0.23 6.21 13.07
CA PRO A 287 0.35 7.56 13.64
C PRO A 287 0.64 8.69 12.65
N ILE A 288 1.36 8.44 11.54
CA ILE A 288 1.69 9.52 10.60
C ILE A 288 0.47 10.04 9.82
N GLN A 289 -0.61 9.26 9.75
CA GLN A 289 -1.81 9.66 9.03
C GLN A 289 -2.72 10.58 9.84
N GLY A 290 -2.80 10.37 11.16
CA GLY A 290 -3.74 11.10 11.99
C GLY A 290 -3.37 12.56 12.22
N ARG A 291 -4.39 13.39 12.43
CA ARG A 291 -4.30 14.85 12.57
C ARG A 291 -3.83 15.27 13.96
N LEU A 292 -3.85 14.34 14.92
CA LEU A 292 -3.38 14.57 16.29
C LEU A 292 -1.86 14.45 16.45
N ARG A 293 -1.12 14.10 15.39
CA ARG A 293 0.34 13.94 15.41
C ARG A 293 1.08 15.26 15.62
N GLY A 294 2.31 15.18 16.10
CA GLY A 294 3.25 16.28 16.11
C GLY A 294 3.93 16.45 14.75
N LYS A 295 5.27 16.32 14.72
CA LYS A 295 6.04 16.52 13.49
C LYS A 295 5.90 15.31 12.56
N THR A 296 5.50 15.57 11.32
CA THR A 296 5.51 14.59 10.23
C THR A 296 6.95 14.36 9.74
N ASP A 297 7.56 13.22 10.07
CA ASP A 297 8.91 12.87 9.61
C ASP A 297 9.12 11.34 9.51
N ALA A 298 10.26 10.94 8.91
CA ALA A 298 10.60 9.54 8.72
C ALA A 298 10.75 8.75 10.03
N ARG A 299 11.04 9.43 11.15
CA ARG A 299 11.09 8.78 12.47
C ARG A 299 9.68 8.38 12.91
N LEU A 300 8.67 9.20 12.66
CA LEU A 300 7.28 8.85 12.97
C LEU A 300 6.80 7.64 12.16
N ILE A 301 7.22 7.48 10.90
CA ILE A 301 6.99 6.26 10.10
C ILE A 301 7.55 5.03 10.82
N LEU A 302 8.82 5.06 11.19
CA LEU A 302 9.53 3.88 11.71
C LEU A 302 9.09 3.52 13.13
N THR A 303 8.94 4.53 14.00
CA THR A 303 8.70 4.33 15.43
C THR A 303 7.22 4.39 15.81
N GLY A 304 6.39 5.05 15.00
CA GLY A 304 5.01 5.37 15.37
C GLY A 304 4.89 6.16 16.68
N TRP A 305 5.98 6.71 17.22
CA TRP A 305 5.98 7.36 18.51
C TRP A 305 5.79 8.87 18.37
N ASP A 306 4.80 9.43 19.07
CA ASP A 306 4.58 10.87 19.18
C ASP A 306 3.99 11.23 20.55
N LYS A 307 4.55 12.27 21.15
CA LYS A 307 4.07 12.83 22.43
C LYS A 307 2.63 13.33 22.39
N MET A 308 2.12 13.73 21.23
CA MET A 308 0.74 14.18 21.08
C MET A 308 -0.23 12.99 21.11
N TYR A 309 0.12 11.85 20.53
CA TYR A 309 -0.69 10.63 20.68
C TYR A 309 -0.69 10.10 22.11
N LEU A 310 0.40 10.23 22.87
CA LEU A 310 0.36 9.94 24.32
C LEU A 310 -0.64 10.81 25.08
N LYS A 311 -0.82 12.07 24.66
CA LYS A 311 -1.84 12.95 25.25
C LYS A 311 -3.24 12.55 24.78
N ALA A 312 -3.40 12.27 23.49
CA ALA A 312 -4.66 11.83 22.91
C ALA A 312 -5.17 10.52 23.56
N ALA A 313 -4.28 9.56 23.81
CA ALA A 313 -4.57 8.33 24.54
C ALA A 313 -5.12 8.60 25.94
N LYS A 314 -4.49 9.51 26.71
CA LYS A 314 -4.96 9.92 28.04
C LYS A 314 -6.32 10.63 28.03
N LEU A 315 -6.68 11.25 26.90
CA LEU A 315 -7.98 11.89 26.69
C LEU A 315 -9.05 10.91 26.20
N GLY A 316 -8.70 9.65 25.89
CA GLY A 316 -9.64 8.64 25.40
C GLY A 316 -10.19 8.92 24.00
N VAL A 317 -9.45 9.66 23.16
CA VAL A 317 -9.89 10.03 21.80
C VAL A 317 -9.29 9.15 20.69
N LEU A 318 -8.62 8.06 21.06
CA LEU A 318 -8.04 7.09 20.12
C LEU A 318 -8.90 5.83 20.12
N SER A 319 -9.01 5.21 18.95
CA SER A 319 -9.71 3.92 18.77
C SER A 319 -8.82 2.72 19.07
N VAL A 320 -7.51 2.95 19.21
CA VAL A 320 -6.53 1.91 19.52
C VAL A 320 -5.74 2.23 20.78
N PRO A 321 -5.26 1.20 21.51
CA PRO A 321 -4.29 1.39 22.57
C PRO A 321 -3.04 2.10 22.05
N TYR A 322 -2.57 3.08 22.79
CA TYR A 322 -1.36 3.82 22.47
C TYR A 322 -0.60 4.20 23.75
N ASP A 323 0.65 3.76 23.84
CA ASP A 323 1.50 3.98 25.00
C ASP A 323 2.91 4.47 24.61
N SER A 324 3.85 4.46 25.57
CA SER A 324 5.22 4.93 25.36
C SER A 324 6.03 4.14 24.34
N SER A 325 5.59 2.94 23.95
CA SER A 325 6.21 2.14 22.89
C SER A 325 5.87 2.67 21.49
N GLY A 326 4.79 3.45 21.36
CA GLY A 326 4.27 3.92 20.08
C GLY A 326 3.65 2.78 19.26
N LEU A 327 3.54 2.99 17.94
CA LEU A 327 3.06 1.97 17.00
C LEU A 327 4.10 1.75 15.89
N PRO A 328 5.24 1.11 16.22
CA PRO A 328 6.37 1.02 15.30
C PRO A 328 6.03 0.22 14.04
N LEU A 329 6.73 0.50 12.94
CA LEU A 329 6.50 -0.15 11.64
C LEU A 329 6.55 -1.68 11.75
N LYS A 330 7.44 -2.24 12.59
CA LYS A 330 7.51 -3.69 12.82
C LYS A 330 6.21 -4.27 13.37
N VAL A 331 5.52 -3.57 14.28
CA VAL A 331 4.24 -4.02 14.86
C VAL A 331 3.17 -4.04 13.79
N ARG A 332 3.10 -2.97 12.98
CA ARG A 332 2.11 -2.83 11.90
C ARG A 332 2.32 -3.88 10.79
N VAL A 333 3.56 -4.09 10.36
CA VAL A 333 3.94 -5.16 9.41
C VAL A 333 3.67 -6.54 9.99
N GLY A 334 4.03 -6.78 11.25
CA GLY A 334 3.79 -8.06 11.91
C GLY A 334 2.32 -8.40 12.02
N ARG A 335 1.49 -7.41 12.35
CA ARG A 335 0.04 -7.54 12.34
C ARG A 335 -0.49 -7.98 10.97
N HIS A 336 -0.10 -7.31 9.88
CA HIS A 336 -0.52 -7.73 8.54
C HIS A 336 -0.08 -9.15 8.19
N ILE A 337 1.19 -9.50 8.46
CA ILE A 337 1.75 -10.81 8.08
C ILE A 337 1.11 -11.94 8.90
N GLU A 338 0.92 -11.77 10.21
CA GLU A 338 0.32 -12.79 11.07
C GLU A 338 -1.14 -13.04 10.67
N ALA A 339 -1.92 -11.97 10.52
CA ALA A 339 -3.32 -12.10 10.10
C ALA A 339 -3.45 -12.70 8.69
N PHE A 340 -2.57 -12.32 7.75
CA PHE A 340 -2.52 -12.95 6.42
C PHE A 340 -2.26 -14.46 6.52
N GLN A 341 -1.24 -14.88 7.27
CA GLN A 341 -0.90 -16.29 7.44
C GLN A 341 -2.06 -17.07 8.05
N LYS A 342 -2.68 -16.52 9.09
CA LYS A 342 -3.82 -17.12 9.78
C LYS A 342 -5.03 -17.31 8.86
N ILE A 343 -5.39 -16.29 8.08
CA ILE A 343 -6.51 -16.36 7.13
C ILE A 343 -6.22 -17.39 6.03
N VAL A 344 -4.98 -17.46 5.52
CA VAL A 344 -4.59 -18.48 4.52
C VAL A 344 -4.64 -19.90 5.11
N GLU A 345 -4.25 -20.07 6.38
CA GLU A 345 -4.36 -21.35 7.10
C GLU A 345 -5.82 -21.80 7.21
N ILE A 346 -6.71 -20.91 7.69
CA ILE A 346 -8.15 -21.17 7.81
C ILE A 346 -8.76 -21.50 6.45
N PHE A 347 -8.52 -20.66 5.43
CA PHE A 347 -8.98 -20.91 4.07
C PHE A 347 -8.57 -22.29 3.56
N SER A 348 -7.33 -22.70 3.83
CA SER A 348 -6.78 -23.98 3.39
C SER A 348 -7.36 -25.18 4.12
N ARG A 349 -7.74 -25.00 5.39
CA ARG A 349 -8.42 -26.00 6.20
C ARG A 349 -9.87 -26.18 5.73
N ASP A 350 -10.55 -25.09 5.41
CA ASP A 350 -11.96 -25.10 4.99
C ASP A 350 -12.13 -25.54 3.52
N HIS A 351 -11.11 -25.33 2.69
CA HIS A 351 -11.07 -25.74 1.29
C HIS A 351 -9.85 -26.65 1.00
N PRO A 352 -9.86 -27.92 1.44
CA PRO A 352 -8.69 -28.81 1.32
C PRO A 352 -8.20 -29.07 -0.11
N ASP A 353 -9.09 -28.97 -1.11
CA ASP A 353 -8.76 -29.08 -2.54
C ASP A 353 -8.01 -27.84 -3.04
N LYS A 354 -8.32 -26.67 -2.47
CA LYS A 354 -7.67 -25.38 -2.75
C LYS A 354 -6.64 -24.96 -1.70
N ALA A 355 -6.21 -25.87 -0.83
CA ALA A 355 -5.25 -25.53 0.21
C ALA A 355 -3.97 -24.89 -0.33
N VAL A 356 -3.46 -23.88 0.38
CA VAL A 356 -2.26 -23.11 0.04
C VAL A 356 -1.30 -23.20 1.22
N ARG A 357 -0.05 -23.54 0.95
CA ARG A 357 0.99 -23.66 1.98
C ARG A 357 2.14 -22.72 1.70
N ILE A 358 2.24 -21.69 2.53
CA ILE A 358 3.28 -20.66 2.47
C ILE A 358 4.29 -20.93 3.59
N LEU A 359 5.57 -20.79 3.27
CA LEU A 359 6.71 -21.05 4.14
C LEU A 359 7.61 -19.82 4.20
N ASN A 360 8.48 -19.79 5.21
CA ASN A 360 9.55 -18.78 5.42
C ASN A 360 9.05 -17.35 5.63
N LEU A 361 7.76 -17.16 5.94
CA LEU A 361 7.28 -15.91 6.49
C LEU A 361 7.55 -15.90 8.00
N PRO A 362 8.00 -14.77 8.57
CA PRO A 362 8.24 -14.69 9.99
C PRO A 362 6.93 -14.62 10.78
N SER A 363 6.94 -15.21 11.97
CA SER A 363 5.87 -14.99 12.94
C SER A 363 5.91 -13.56 13.50
N TYR A 364 4.79 -13.12 14.09
CA TYR A 364 4.70 -11.85 14.82
C TYR A 364 5.79 -11.74 15.89
N SER A 365 5.99 -12.81 16.67
CA SER A 365 7.00 -12.86 17.73
C SER A 365 8.43 -12.68 17.20
N GLU A 366 8.77 -13.32 16.08
CA GLU A 366 10.07 -13.14 15.44
C GLU A 366 10.29 -11.72 14.92
N LEU A 367 9.26 -11.09 14.37
CA LEU A 367 9.32 -9.68 13.96
C LEU A 367 9.50 -8.74 15.15
N MET A 368 8.90 -9.06 16.29
CA MET A 368 9.04 -8.25 17.50
C MET A 368 10.45 -8.35 18.08
N GLU A 369 11.04 -9.55 18.06
CA GLU A 369 12.39 -9.83 18.54
C GLU A 369 13.47 -9.28 17.61
N LYS A 370 13.42 -9.63 16.31
CA LYS A 370 14.49 -9.36 15.34
C LYS A 370 14.34 -8.02 14.61
N GLY A 371 13.12 -7.49 14.56
CA GLY A 371 12.77 -6.33 13.74
C GLY A 371 12.55 -6.70 12.26
N ILE A 372 12.01 -5.77 11.48
CA ILE A 372 11.81 -5.96 10.03
C ILE A 372 13.15 -5.90 9.27
N GLU A 373 14.16 -5.26 9.86
CA GLU A 373 15.52 -5.11 9.34
C GLU A 373 16.15 -6.48 9.03
N ASP A 374 15.88 -7.49 9.84
CA ASP A 374 16.46 -8.83 9.72
C ASP A 374 15.99 -9.56 8.45
N PHE A 375 14.90 -9.08 7.85
CA PHE A 375 14.23 -9.63 6.68
C PHE A 375 14.43 -8.77 5.41
N PHE A 376 15.25 -7.71 5.47
CA PHE A 376 15.50 -6.76 4.37
C PHE A 376 16.95 -6.63 3.87
#